data_AF-A0A225DYS3-F1
#
_entry.id   AF-A0A225DYS3-F1
#
_cell.length_a   1.000
_cell.length_b   1.000
_cell.length_c   1.000
_cell.angle_alpha   90.00
_cell.angle_beta   90.00
_cell.angle_gamma   90.00
#
_symmetry.space_group_name_H-M   'P 1'
#
loop_
_entity.id
_entity.type
_entity.pdbx_description
1 polymer ?
#
loop_
_entity_poly.entity_id
_entity_poly.type
_entity_poly.pdbx_seq_one_letter_code
_entity_poly.pdbx_strand_id
1 'polypeptide(L)' 'MNDIFGVPFRPISFAPSWQTPAITTLSQQMYDSRNFSLMPILADALQDSGCCDDQVLSHCRGPGPHVRGCWVVDAILGKE' A
#
# COMPACT_ATOMS: atom_id res chain seq x y z
N MET A 1 -25.83 -3.22 -1.57
CA MET A 1 -26.02 -1.81 -1.18
C MET A 1 -24.89 -1.46 -0.25
N ASN A 2 -23.92 -0.70 -0.79
CA ASN A 2 -22.79 -0.02 -0.15
C ASN A 2 -22.24 -0.53 1.19
N ASP A 3 -21.18 -1.32 1.12
CA ASP A 3 -20.12 -1.36 2.14
C ASP A 3 -18.86 -0.67 1.59
N ILE A 4 -19.04 0.58 1.19
CA ILE A 4 -17.96 1.54 0.94
C ILE A 4 -18.04 2.47 2.14
N PHE A 5 -16.91 2.77 2.80
CA PHE A 5 -16.79 3.62 4.01
C PHE A 5 -17.01 2.92 5.37
N GLY A 6 -16.13 1.97 5.70
CA GLY A 6 -16.10 1.33 7.03
C GLY A 6 -14.72 1.29 7.71
N VAL A 7 -13.69 1.98 7.19
CA VAL A 7 -12.45 2.13 7.96
C VAL A 7 -12.50 3.45 8.71
N PRO A 8 -12.38 3.46 10.06
CA PRO A 8 -11.96 4.68 10.72
C PRO A 8 -10.65 5.11 10.06
N PHE A 9 -10.54 6.37 9.63
CA PHE A 9 -9.28 6.98 9.21
C PHE A 9 -8.31 6.90 10.39
N ARG A 10 -7.71 5.74 10.61
CA ARG A 10 -6.50 5.64 11.41
C ARG A 10 -5.41 6.19 10.49
N PRO A 11 -4.71 7.26 10.88
CA PRO A 11 -3.44 7.55 10.25
C PRO A 11 -2.58 6.32 10.51
N ILE A 12 -2.44 5.47 9.50
CA ILE A 12 -1.50 4.36 9.56
C ILE A 12 -0.15 5.04 9.63
N SER A 13 0.49 5.01 10.80
CA SER A 13 1.82 5.55 10.97
C SER A 13 2.78 4.63 10.20
N PHE A 14 3.00 4.95 8.93
CA PHE A 14 3.96 4.24 8.09
C PHE A 14 5.34 4.37 8.75
N ALA A 15 5.81 3.26 9.32
CA ALA A 15 7.11 3.23 9.97
C ALA A 15 8.21 3.47 8.92
N PRO A 16 9.31 4.17 9.28
CA PRO A 16 10.43 4.37 8.36
C PRO A 16 11.07 3.05 7.92
N SER A 17 10.88 1.96 8.67
CA SER A 17 11.29 0.61 8.28
C SER A 17 10.58 0.12 7.01
N TRP A 18 9.39 0.62 6.68
CA TRP A 18 8.66 0.24 5.47
C TRP A 18 9.06 1.05 4.24
N GLN A 19 9.76 2.18 4.42
CA GLN A 19 10.24 3.02 3.32
C GLN A 19 11.62 2.55 2.81
N THR A 20 11.75 1.24 2.61
CA THR A 20 12.97 0.71 2.02
C THR A 20 13.06 1.13 0.54
N PRO A 21 14.27 1.30 -0.02
CA PRO A 21 14.44 1.71 -1.41
C PRO A 21 13.73 0.75 -2.39
N ALA A 22 13.62 -0.53 -2.04
CA ALA A 22 12.91 -1.54 -2.82
C ALA A 22 11.39 -1.27 -2.84
N ILE A 23 10.77 -1.01 -1.68
CA ILE A 23 9.33 -0.72 -1.56
C ILE A 23 9.01 0.61 -2.27
N THR A 24 9.80 1.66 -2.03
CA THR A 24 9.60 2.96 -2.68
C THR A 24 9.72 2.86 -4.20
N THR A 25 10.70 2.11 -4.69
CA THR A 25 10.90 1.89 -6.13
C THR A 25 9.75 1.10 -6.77
N LEU A 26 9.25 0.06 -6.10
CA LEU A 26 8.09 -0.71 -6.55
C LEU A 26 6.83 0.15 -6.60
N SER A 27 6.56 0.90 -5.52
CA SER A 27 5.44 1.83 -5.44
C SER A 27 5.52 2.91 -6.53
N GLN A 28 6.70 3.47 -6.77
CA GLN A 28 6.92 4.50 -7.79
C GLN A 28 6.67 3.97 -9.20
N GLN A 29 7.13 2.76 -9.51
CA GLN A 29 6.88 2.10 -10.80
C GLN A 29 5.38 1.85 -11.03
N MET A 30 4.66 1.33 -10.03
CA MET A 30 3.22 1.11 -10.12
C MET A 30 2.47 2.42 -10.32
N TYR A 31 2.86 3.46 -9.59
CA TYR A 31 2.28 4.79 -9.68
C TYR A 31 2.50 5.41 -11.07
N ASP A 32 3.71 5.35 -11.59
CA ASP A 32 4.05 5.90 -12.92
C ASP A 32 3.31 5.18 -14.04
N SER A 33 3.45 3.85 -14.08
CA SER A 33 2.86 2.99 -15.11
C SER A 33 1.35 2.79 -14.97
N ARG A 34 0.76 3.23 -13.85
CA ARG A 34 -0.64 2.93 -13.44
C ARG A 34 -0.95 1.43 -13.45
N ASN A 35 0.08 0.61 -13.27
CA ASN A 35 -0.01 -0.84 -13.28
C ASN A 35 0.23 -1.33 -11.86
N PHE A 36 -0.82 -1.79 -11.20
CA PHE A 36 -0.77 -2.22 -9.81
C PHE A 36 -0.80 -3.75 -9.68
N SER A 37 -0.43 -4.47 -10.73
CA SER A 37 -0.35 -5.94 -10.71
C SER A 37 0.72 -6.46 -9.72
N LEU A 38 1.63 -5.60 -9.29
CA LEU A 38 2.69 -5.91 -8.33
C LEU A 38 2.27 -5.65 -6.87
N MET A 39 1.02 -5.28 -6.59
CA MET A 39 0.50 -5.10 -5.23
C MET A 39 0.69 -6.31 -4.29
N PRO A 40 0.48 -7.57 -4.71
CA PRO A 40 0.78 -8.72 -3.85
C PRO A 40 2.27 -8.82 -3.50
N ILE A 41 3.16 -8.40 -4.41
CA ILE A 41 4.61 -8.37 -4.16
C ILE A 41 4.96 -7.25 -3.18
N LEU A 42 4.29 -6.09 -3.30
CA LEU A 42 4.42 -5.00 -2.33
C LEU A 42 4.01 -5.44 -0.92
N ALA A 43 2.94 -6.23 -0.80
CA ALA A 43 2.48 -6.78 0.48
C ALA A 43 3.57 -7.63 1.14
N ASP A 44 4.23 -8.48 0.35
CA ASP A 44 5.28 -9.38 0.82
C ASP A 44 6.51 -8.59 1.29
N ALA A 45 6.94 -7.62 0.48
CA ALA A 45 8.04 -6.73 0.82
C ALA A 45 7.76 -5.90 2.09
N LEU A 46 6.53 -5.40 2.24
CA LEU A 46 6.09 -4.71 3.45
C LEU A 46 6.17 -5.63 4.67
N GLN A 47 5.66 -6.85 4.56
CA GLN A 47 5.69 -7.83 5.64
C GLN A 47 7.13 -8.21 6.04
N ASP A 48 8.03 -8.41 5.08
CA ASP A 48 9.46 -8.67 5.30
C ASP A 48 10.15 -7.48 5.99
N SER A 49 9.73 -6.26 5.65
CA SER A 49 10.22 -5.02 6.29
C SER A 49 9.62 -4.77 7.69
N GLY A 50 8.85 -5.73 8.23
CA GLY A 50 8.25 -5.68 9.56
C GLY A 50 6.85 -5.03 9.60
N CYS A 51 6.14 -4.95 8.48
CA CYS A 51 4.74 -4.54 8.47
C CYS A 51 3.86 -5.66 9.04
N CYS A 52 3.23 -5.39 10.18
CA CYS A 52 2.28 -6.29 10.83
C CYS A 52 0.83 -5.79 10.77
N ASP A 53 0.56 -4.73 10.01
CA ASP A 53 -0.77 -4.16 9.85
C ASP A 53 -1.60 -4.99 8.88
N ASP A 54 -2.51 -5.80 9.44
CA ASP A 54 -3.37 -6.71 8.69
C ASP A 54 -4.21 -5.99 7.63
N GLN A 55 -4.65 -4.74 7.88
CA GLN A 55 -5.37 -3.96 6.88
C GLN A 55 -4.52 -3.59 5.67
N VAL A 56 -3.24 -3.24 5.88
CA VAL A 56 -2.30 -2.93 4.78
C VAL A 56 -2.07 -4.19 3.96
N LEU A 57 -1.72 -5.29 4.63
CA LEU A 57 -1.39 -6.56 3.98
C LEU A 57 -2.61 -7.14 3.25
N SER A 58 -3.79 -7.12 3.88
CA SER A 58 -5.03 -7.59 3.26
C SER A 58 -5.48 -6.69 2.11
N HIS A 59 -5.25 -5.38 2.16
CA HIS A 59 -5.54 -4.49 1.05
C HIS A 59 -4.63 -4.81 -0.15
N CYS A 60 -3.31 -4.93 0.08
CA CYS A 60 -2.35 -5.23 -0.97
C CYS A 60 -2.53 -6.62 -1.59
N ARG A 61 -2.94 -7.62 -0.80
CA ARG A 61 -3.25 -8.98 -1.29
C ARG A 61 -4.67 -9.12 -1.84
N GLY A 62 -5.57 -8.21 -1.49
CA GLY A 62 -6.96 -8.23 -1.90
C GLY A 62 -7.17 -7.76 -3.34
N PRO A 63 -8.32 -8.11 -3.94
CA PRO A 63 -8.70 -7.67 -5.29
C PRO A 63 -9.14 -6.20 -5.35
N GLY A 64 -8.88 -5.41 -4.30
CA GLY A 64 -9.33 -4.04 -4.15
C GLY A 64 -8.91 -3.17 -5.34
N PRO A 65 -9.62 -2.05 -5.59
CA PRO A 65 -9.27 -1.17 -6.68
C PRO A 65 -7.90 -0.54 -6.43
N HIS A 66 -6.89 -1.03 -7.13
CA HIS A 66 -5.54 -0.48 -7.09
C HIS A 66 -5.38 0.50 -8.25
N VAL A 67 -5.42 1.80 -7.92
CA VAL A 67 -5.33 2.92 -8.85
C VAL A 67 -4.44 4.02 -8.26
N ARG A 68 -4.12 5.07 -9.03
CA ARG A 68 -3.52 6.29 -8.46
C ARG A 68 -4.47 6.86 -7.41
N GLY A 69 -3.98 7.06 -6.19
CA GLY A 69 -4.80 7.34 -5.00
C GLY A 69 -5.06 6.12 -4.11
N CYS A 70 -4.46 4.96 -4.41
CA CYS A 70 -4.34 3.86 -3.44
C CYS A 70 -3.58 4.37 -2.22
N TRP A 71 -4.25 4.40 -1.08
CA TRP A 71 -3.74 4.97 0.16
C TRP A 71 -2.42 4.33 0.62
N VAL A 72 -2.19 3.03 0.36
CA VAL A 72 -0.92 2.37 0.69
C VAL A 72 0.23 2.94 -0.14
N VAL A 73 0.03 3.05 -1.46
CA VAL A 73 1.07 3.52 -2.38
C VAL A 73 1.34 5.01 -2.17
N ASP A 74 0.28 5.80 -1.96
CA ASP A 74 0.38 7.24 -1.71
C ASP A 74 1.17 7.54 -0.44
N ALA A 75 0.91 6.79 0.63
CA ALA A 75 1.64 6.89 1.89
C ALA A 75 3.12 6.49 1.79
N ILE A 76 3.43 5.41 1.06
CA ILE A 76 4.82 5.00 0.80
C ILE A 76 5.57 6.08 0.02
N LEU A 77 4.89 6.79 -0.89
CA LEU A 77 5.48 7.84 -1.72
C LEU A 77 5.45 9.23 -1.05
N GLY A 78 4.87 9.37 0.15
CA GLY A 78 4.75 10.65 0.86
C GLY A 78 3.91 11.67 0.08
N LYS A 79 2.83 11.22 -0.55
CA LYS A 79 1.93 12.02 -1.39
C LYS A 79 0.69 12.55 -0.64
N GLU A 80 0.59 12.23 0.65
CA GLU A 80 -0.48 12.62 1.59
C GLU A 80 -0.32 14.01 2.23
#